data_AF-A0A2J6X5H7-F1
#
_entry.id   AF-A0A2J6X5H7-F1
#
_cell.length_a   1.000
_cell.length_b   1.000
_cell.length_c   1.000
_cell.angle_alpha   90.00
_cell.angle_beta   90.00
_cell.angle_gamma   90.00
#
_symmetry.space_group_name_H-M   'P 1'
#
loop_
_entity.id
_entity.type
_entity.pdbx_description
1 polymer ?
#
loop_
_entity_poly.entity_id
_entity_poly.type
_entity_poly.pdbx_seq_one_letter_code
_entity_poly.pdbx_strand_id
1 'polypeptide(L)'
;RGQIKLHSISSHPEHLIRHLRTVFIGPKRIPYQVTRLFLHKPGLLIIQLQSVTDRDAASNLRGAEVYIAAADAAPLGEDEFFYHDLIGLAAVTDTGDLIGEVRDVLETGAGEIAVIARRGHADALVPMVRDFIVAIDLVERRLVIRPIDGLLD
;
A
#
# COMPACT_ATOMS: atom_id res chain seq x y z
N ARG A 1 -28.02 11.91 -4.74
CA ARG A 1 -26.94 12.56 -3.95
C ARG A 1 -25.52 12.12 -4.35
N GLY A 2 -25.33 11.38 -5.46
CA GLY A 2 -24.00 11.09 -6.03
C GLY A 2 -22.97 10.44 -5.10
N GLN A 3 -23.39 9.88 -3.96
CA GLN A 3 -22.48 9.28 -2.98
C GLN A 3 -21.90 7.99 -3.53
N ILE A 4 -20.59 7.82 -3.35
CA ILE A 4 -19.84 6.65 -3.79
C ILE A 4 -19.29 5.93 -2.57
N LYS A 5 -19.38 4.60 -2.59
CA LYS A 5 -18.70 3.73 -1.63
C LYS A 5 -17.26 3.52 -2.08
N LEU A 6 -16.31 3.70 -1.17
CA LEU A 6 -14.90 3.43 -1.38
C LEU A 6 -14.43 2.34 -0.42
N HIS A 7 -13.85 1.29 -0.96
CA HIS A 7 -13.08 0.34 -0.17
C HIS A 7 -11.70 0.98 0.08
N SER A 8 -11.41 1.27 1.34
CA SER A 8 -10.15 1.86 1.75
C SER A 8 -9.15 0.77 2.11
N ILE A 9 -7.96 0.85 1.52
CA ILE A 9 -6.80 0.03 1.89
C ILE A 9 -5.86 0.77 2.86
N SER A 10 -6.16 2.02 3.22
CA SER A 10 -5.37 2.77 4.20
C SER A 10 -5.67 2.28 5.61
N SER A 11 -4.62 2.06 6.40
CA SER A 11 -4.65 1.82 7.84
C SER A 11 -5.02 3.06 8.65
N HIS A 12 -4.99 4.24 8.04
CA HIS A 12 -5.24 5.55 8.67
C HIS A 12 -6.41 6.32 8.01
N PRO A 13 -7.65 5.78 8.03
CA PRO A 13 -8.80 6.41 7.37
C PRO A 13 -9.18 7.77 7.97
N GLU A 14 -8.94 7.99 9.26
CA GLU A 14 -9.17 9.27 9.95
C GLU A 14 -8.29 10.40 9.41
N HIS A 15 -7.04 10.10 9.03
CA HIS A 15 -6.16 11.06 8.38
C HIS A 15 -6.77 11.53 7.05
N LEU A 16 -7.20 10.57 6.22
CA LEU A 16 -7.84 10.86 4.93
C LEU A 16 -9.11 11.71 5.12
N ILE A 17 -9.97 11.35 6.07
CA ILE A 17 -11.22 12.10 6.35
C ILE A 17 -10.94 13.56 6.71
N ARG A 18 -9.87 13.82 7.47
CA ARG A 18 -9.54 15.17 7.93
C ARG A 18 -8.85 16.00 6.84
N HIS A 19 -7.92 15.40 6.09
CA HIS A 19 -6.98 16.15 5.26
C HIS A 19 -7.23 16.04 3.76
N LEU A 20 -7.85 14.97 3.27
CA LEU A 20 -7.98 14.74 1.84
C LEU A 20 -8.96 15.74 1.21
N ARG A 21 -8.50 16.42 0.15
CA ARG A 21 -9.29 17.42 -0.61
C ARG A 21 -9.45 17.06 -2.08
N THR A 22 -8.48 16.34 -2.65
CA THR A 22 -8.52 15.89 -4.04
C THR A 22 -8.26 14.39 -4.09
N VAL A 23 -8.97 13.69 -4.96
CA VAL A 23 -8.68 12.30 -5.34
C VAL A 23 -8.51 12.21 -6.85
N PHE A 24 -7.75 11.22 -7.30
CA PHE A 24 -7.54 10.95 -8.71
C PHE A 24 -8.18 9.60 -9.05
N ILE A 25 -9.07 9.56 -10.04
CA ILE A 25 -9.88 8.36 -10.32
C ILE A 25 -9.56 7.78 -11.70
N GLY A 26 -9.41 6.46 -11.74
CA GLY A 26 -9.20 5.67 -12.95
C GLY A 26 -7.80 5.80 -13.55
N PRO A 27 -7.53 5.10 -14.68
CA PRO A 27 -6.18 4.98 -15.26
C PRO A 27 -5.62 6.32 -15.74
N LYS A 28 -6.49 7.25 -16.14
CA LYS A 28 -6.10 8.61 -16.54
C LYS A 28 -5.85 9.55 -15.35
N ARG A 29 -6.03 9.08 -14.11
CA ARG A 29 -5.86 9.83 -12.86
C ARG A 29 -6.56 11.18 -12.91
N ILE A 30 -7.84 11.17 -13.27
CA ILE A 30 -8.62 12.41 -13.42
C ILE A 30 -8.88 12.98 -12.02
N PRO A 31 -8.56 14.27 -11.76
CA PRO A 31 -8.75 14.86 -10.44
C PRO A 31 -10.22 15.17 -10.14
N TYR A 32 -10.65 14.88 -8.92
CA TYR A 32 -11.96 15.21 -8.37
C TYR A 32 -11.82 15.88 -7.00
N GLN A 33 -12.53 16.99 -6.81
CA GLN A 33 -12.60 17.68 -5.53
C GLN A 33 -13.54 16.93 -4.57
N VAL A 34 -13.06 16.63 -3.37
CA VAL A 34 -13.78 15.95 -2.31
C VAL A 34 -14.57 16.97 -1.50
N THR A 35 -15.89 16.86 -1.53
CA THR A 35 -16.78 17.71 -0.75
C THR A 35 -17.12 17.10 0.60
N ARG A 36 -17.11 15.77 0.69
CA ARG A 36 -17.33 15.04 1.93
C ARG A 36 -16.66 13.69 1.88
N LEU A 37 -16.03 13.31 2.99
CA LEU A 37 -15.50 11.98 3.21
C LEU A 37 -15.79 11.58 4.65
N PHE A 38 -16.29 10.36 4.87
CA PHE A 38 -16.53 9.84 6.21
C PHE A 38 -16.51 8.32 6.24
N LEU A 39 -16.21 7.76 7.41
CA LEU A 39 -16.23 6.33 7.65
C LEU A 39 -17.69 5.84 7.79
N HIS A 40 -18.04 4.80 7.04
CA HIS A 40 -19.33 4.12 7.23
C HIS A 40 -19.17 2.87 8.08
N LYS A 41 -18.14 2.07 7.81
CA LYS A 41 -17.74 0.85 8.54
C LYS A 41 -16.22 0.66 8.38
N PRO A 42 -15.54 -0.15 9.22
CA PRO A 42 -14.14 -0.49 9.00
C PRO A 42 -13.87 -0.93 7.55
N GLY A 43 -12.85 -0.35 6.92
CA GLY A 43 -12.49 -0.58 5.51
C GLY A 43 -13.44 0.03 4.45
N LEU A 44 -14.51 0.72 4.85
CA LEU A 44 -15.52 1.27 3.93
C LEU A 44 -15.80 2.76 4.22
N LEU A 45 -15.35 3.62 3.30
CA LEU A 45 -15.60 5.05 3.29
C LEU A 45 -16.76 5.42 2.37
N ILE A 46 -17.40 6.56 2.65
CA ILE A 46 -18.33 7.21 1.73
C ILE A 46 -17.74 8.54 1.30
N ILE A 47 -17.61 8.71 -0.01
CA ILE A 47 -17.10 9.94 -0.63
C ILE A 47 -18.21 10.66 -1.39
N GLN A 48 -18.14 12.00 -1.34
CA GLN A 48 -18.89 12.90 -2.21
C GLN A 48 -17.90 13.77 -2.97
N LEU A 49 -18.11 13.87 -4.27
CA LEU A 49 -17.26 14.63 -5.18
C LEU A 49 -18.05 15.81 -5.72
N GLN A 50 -17.41 16.96 -5.88
CA GLN A 50 -18.08 18.20 -6.30
C GLN A 50 -18.81 18.06 -7.64
N SER A 51 -18.23 17.34 -8.60
CA SER A 51 -18.77 17.15 -9.94
C SER A 51 -19.66 15.91 -10.09
N VAL A 52 -19.85 15.11 -9.03
CA VAL A 52 -20.67 13.88 -9.06
C VAL A 52 -21.91 14.07 -8.20
N THR A 53 -22.99 14.54 -8.83
CA THR A 53 -24.19 15.00 -8.13
C THR A 53 -25.33 13.97 -8.12
N ASP A 54 -25.34 13.04 -9.06
CA ASP A 54 -26.40 12.06 -9.27
C ASP A 54 -25.90 10.60 -9.32
N ARG A 55 -26.84 9.67 -9.42
CA ARG A 55 -26.57 8.22 -9.38
C ARG A 55 -25.88 7.73 -10.66
N ASP A 56 -26.13 8.36 -11.79
CA ASP A 56 -25.62 7.91 -13.08
C ASP A 56 -24.14 8.29 -13.21
N ALA A 57 -23.80 9.53 -12.86
CA ALA A 57 -22.41 9.99 -12.72
C ALA A 57 -21.63 9.14 -11.72
N ALA A 58 -22.21 8.79 -10.57
CA ALA A 58 -21.58 7.91 -9.60
C ALA A 58 -21.40 6.47 -10.13
N SER A 59 -22.35 5.98 -10.94
CA SER A 59 -22.28 4.63 -11.51
C SER A 59 -21.17 4.50 -12.55
N ASN A 60 -20.85 5.56 -13.28
CA ASN A 60 -19.75 5.58 -14.25
C ASN A 60 -18.37 5.43 -13.60
N LEU A 61 -18.25 5.67 -12.30
CA LEU A 61 -17.00 5.52 -11.54
C LEU A 61 -16.90 4.15 -10.83
N ARG A 62 -17.89 3.27 -10.99
CA ARG A 62 -17.90 1.96 -10.33
C ARG A 62 -16.73 1.11 -10.82
N GLY A 63 -15.98 0.55 -9.88
CA GLY A 63 -14.83 -0.31 -10.16
C GLY A 63 -13.56 0.44 -10.55
N ALA A 64 -13.60 1.78 -10.62
CA ALA A 64 -12.40 2.57 -10.83
C ALA A 64 -11.54 2.59 -9.56
N GLU A 65 -10.22 2.50 -9.76
CA GLU A 65 -9.24 2.74 -8.70
C GLU A 65 -9.18 4.22 -8.32
N VAL A 66 -8.88 4.48 -7.05
CA VAL A 66 -8.79 5.82 -6.49
C VAL A 66 -7.40 6.00 -5.91
N TYR A 67 -6.75 7.08 -6.32
CA TYR A 67 -5.41 7.45 -5.88
C TYR A 67 -5.44 8.79 -5.16
N ILE A 68 -4.47 8.99 -4.27
CA ILE A 68 -4.19 10.26 -3.59
C ILE A 68 -2.80 10.73 -3.98
N ALA A 69 -2.48 12.01 -3.76
CA ALA A 69 -1.10 12.45 -3.84
C ALA A 69 -0.30 11.82 -2.68
N ALA A 70 0.97 11.47 -2.91
CA ALA A 70 1.83 10.93 -1.86
C ALA A 70 1.96 11.89 -0.66
N ALA A 71 1.96 13.21 -0.92
CA ALA A 71 1.99 14.24 0.12
C ALA A 71 0.71 14.32 0.98
N ASP A 72 -0.40 13.71 0.54
CA ASP A 72 -1.66 13.63 1.30
C ASP A 72 -1.77 12.32 2.09
N ALA A 73 -0.79 11.42 1.98
CA ALA A 73 -0.74 10.21 2.78
C ALA A 73 -0.42 10.54 4.24
N ALA A 74 -0.88 9.68 5.15
CA ALA A 74 -0.54 9.82 6.56
C ALA A 74 1.00 9.79 6.73
N PRO A 75 1.56 10.64 7.61
CA PRO A 75 2.98 10.53 7.93
C PRO A 75 3.26 9.14 8.51
N LEU A 76 4.38 8.56 8.09
CA LEU A 76 4.85 7.26 8.60
C LEU A 76 5.44 7.43 10.01
N GLY A 77 5.19 6.46 10.89
CA GLY A 77 5.97 6.26 12.11
C GLY A 77 7.42 5.82 11.83
N GLU A 78 8.27 5.76 12.88
CA GLU A 78 9.70 5.43 12.76
C GLU A 78 9.99 4.04 12.15
N ASP A 79 9.02 3.12 12.20
CA ASP A 79 9.13 1.75 11.66
C ASP A 79 7.99 1.44 10.66
N GLU A 80 7.33 2.46 10.10
CA GLU A 80 6.29 2.27 9.10
C GLU A 80 6.82 2.57 7.69
N PHE A 81 6.38 1.79 6.72
CA PHE A 81 6.76 1.93 5.33
C PHE A 81 5.53 1.78 4.46
N PHE A 82 5.47 2.52 3.35
CA PHE A 82 4.49 2.19 2.33
C PHE A 82 4.96 0.96 1.55
N TYR A 83 4.07 0.01 1.28
CA TYR A 83 4.42 -1.18 0.51
C TYR A 83 4.98 -0.86 -0.88
N HIS A 84 4.54 0.24 -1.49
CA HIS A 84 5.06 0.67 -2.79
C HIS A 84 6.53 1.13 -2.73
N ASP A 85 7.03 1.53 -1.57
CA ASP A 85 8.45 1.84 -1.38
C ASP A 85 9.29 0.57 -1.23
N LEU A 86 8.67 -0.53 -0.80
CA LEU A 86 9.32 -1.83 -0.61
C LEU A 86 9.43 -2.64 -1.91
N ILE A 87 8.46 -2.49 -2.81
CA ILE A 87 8.49 -3.19 -4.09
C ILE A 87 9.70 -2.70 -4.90
N GLY A 88 10.48 -3.66 -5.38
CA GLY A 88 11.71 -3.44 -6.14
C GLY A 88 12.94 -3.10 -5.29
N LEU A 89 12.91 -3.35 -3.98
CA LEU A 89 14.13 -3.36 -3.16
C LEU A 89 14.92 -4.65 -3.42
N ALA A 90 16.25 -4.54 -3.44
CA ALA A 90 17.13 -5.70 -3.48
C ALA A 90 17.10 -6.40 -2.12
N ALA A 91 16.67 -7.65 -2.08
CA ALA A 91 16.68 -8.46 -0.87
C ALA A 91 18.06 -9.12 -0.70
N VAL A 92 18.74 -8.82 0.39
CA VAL A 92 20.09 -9.29 0.70
C VAL A 92 20.14 -9.91 2.10
N THR A 93 21.07 -10.84 2.32
CA THR A 93 21.35 -11.36 3.67
C THR A 93 22.09 -10.32 4.51
N ASP A 94 22.18 -10.54 5.83
CA ASP A 94 23.03 -9.75 6.73
C ASP A 94 24.54 -9.91 6.46
N THR A 95 24.93 -10.93 5.70
CA THR A 95 26.29 -11.09 5.13
C THR A 95 26.49 -10.34 3.81
N GLY A 96 25.42 -9.78 3.22
CA GLY A 96 25.45 -9.00 1.98
C GLY A 96 25.20 -9.79 0.70
N ASP A 97 24.83 -11.07 0.80
CA ASP A 97 24.55 -11.93 -0.36
C ASP A 97 23.19 -11.60 -0.97
N LEU A 98 23.13 -11.45 -2.29
CA LEU A 98 21.89 -11.16 -3.00
C LEU A 98 20.99 -12.40 -3.05
N ILE A 99 19.77 -12.26 -2.55
CA ILE A 99 18.73 -13.28 -2.61
C ILE A 99 17.85 -13.07 -3.84
N GLY A 100 17.47 -11.81 -4.08
CA GLY A 100 16.52 -11.46 -5.13
C GLY A 100 15.97 -10.04 -5.00
N GLU A 101 14.73 -9.86 -5.44
CA GLU A 101 14.05 -8.56 -5.42
C GLU A 101 12.67 -8.70 -4.77
N VAL A 102 12.29 -7.73 -3.95
CA VAL A 102 10.94 -7.69 -3.35
C VAL A 102 9.92 -7.44 -4.46
N ARG A 103 9.06 -8.44 -4.71
CA ARG A 103 8.03 -8.36 -5.74
C ARG A 103 6.69 -7.87 -5.21
N ASP A 104 6.36 -8.25 -3.98
CA ASP A 104 5.06 -7.98 -3.38
C ASP A 104 5.14 -8.04 -1.84
N VAL A 105 4.12 -7.51 -1.18
CA VAL A 105 3.92 -7.64 0.28
C VAL A 105 2.49 -8.13 0.53
N LEU A 106 2.38 -9.31 1.13
CA LEU A 106 1.10 -9.94 1.44
C LEU A 106 0.69 -9.61 2.88
N GLU A 107 -0.47 -9.00 3.04
CA GLU A 107 -1.12 -8.91 4.35
C GLU A 107 -1.81 -10.23 4.67
N THR A 108 -1.42 -10.86 5.77
CA THR A 108 -2.06 -12.06 6.30
C THR A 108 -2.71 -11.74 7.64
N GLY A 109 -3.61 -12.61 8.11
CA GLY A 109 -4.21 -12.46 9.46
C GLY A 109 -3.19 -12.52 10.61
N ALA A 110 -1.94 -12.92 10.34
CA ALA A 110 -0.87 -13.04 11.33
C ALA A 110 0.24 -11.97 11.16
N GLY A 111 0.10 -11.04 10.21
CA GLY A 111 1.09 -10.01 9.88
C GLY A 111 1.45 -9.99 8.39
N GLU A 112 2.47 -9.22 8.03
CA GLU A 112 2.89 -9.01 6.65
C GLU A 112 4.00 -10.01 6.23
N ILE A 113 3.95 -10.43 4.97
CA ILE A 113 4.94 -11.33 4.35
C ILE A 113 5.49 -10.67 3.08
N ALA A 114 6.80 -10.43 3.06
CA ALA A 114 7.50 -10.00 1.86
C ALA A 114 7.69 -11.18 0.89
N VAL A 115 7.33 -10.97 -0.38
CA VAL A 115 7.52 -11.94 -1.46
C VAL A 115 8.78 -11.55 -2.22
N ILE A 116 9.83 -12.36 -2.11
CA ILE A 116 11.11 -12.11 -2.77
C ILE A 116 11.20 -13.00 -4.00
N ALA A 117 11.25 -12.38 -5.18
CA ALA A 117 11.48 -13.07 -6.44
C ALA A 117 12.96 -13.48 -6.53
N ARG A 118 13.19 -14.80 -6.64
CA ARG A 118 14.53 -15.39 -6.72
C ARG A 118 14.80 -15.94 -8.11
N ARG A 119 15.99 -15.66 -8.65
CA ARG A 119 16.33 -16.09 -10.00
C ARG A 119 16.56 -17.61 -10.04
N GLY A 120 15.70 -18.33 -10.75
CA GLY A 120 15.83 -19.79 -10.94
C GLY A 120 15.30 -20.64 -9.79
N HIS A 121 14.67 -20.01 -8.79
CA HIS A 121 14.05 -20.66 -7.64
C HIS A 121 12.60 -20.17 -7.49
N ALA A 122 11.81 -20.85 -6.66
CA ALA A 122 10.50 -20.34 -6.24
C ALA A 122 10.69 -19.06 -5.41
N ASP A 123 9.65 -18.23 -5.31
CA ASP A 123 9.69 -17.04 -4.46
C ASP A 123 9.98 -17.41 -2.99
N ALA A 124 10.75 -16.59 -2.29
CA ALA A 124 10.87 -16.71 -0.84
C ALA A 124 9.76 -15.88 -0.17
N LEU A 125 9.12 -16.46 0.84
CA LEU A 125 8.12 -15.80 1.66
C LEU A 125 8.73 -15.46 3.00
N VAL A 126 9.02 -14.18 3.24
CA VAL A 126 9.75 -13.73 4.42
C VAL A 126 8.82 -12.92 5.31
N PRO A 127 8.53 -13.37 6.55
CA PRO A 127 7.76 -12.60 7.50
C PRO A 127 8.41 -11.24 7.78
N MET A 128 7.64 -10.16 7.74
CA MET A 128 8.13 -8.81 8.02
C MET A 128 8.20 -8.52 9.52
N VAL A 129 8.90 -9.37 10.26
CA VAL A 129 9.12 -9.21 11.72
C VAL A 129 10.62 -9.05 12.00
N ARG A 130 10.94 -8.42 13.14
CA ARG A 130 12.33 -8.08 13.53
C ARG A 130 13.30 -9.26 13.56
N ASP A 131 12.79 -10.48 13.74
CA ASP A 131 13.61 -11.69 13.74
C ASP A 131 14.19 -12.00 12.34
N PHE A 132 13.46 -11.63 11.28
CA PHE A 132 13.85 -11.86 9.88
C PHE A 132 14.33 -10.58 9.21
N ILE A 133 13.74 -9.42 9.50
CA ILE A 133 14.09 -8.15 8.86
C ILE A 133 15.08 -7.39 9.75
N VAL A 134 16.33 -7.32 9.30
CA VAL A 134 17.40 -6.61 10.00
C VAL A 134 17.33 -5.12 9.72
N ALA A 135 17.09 -4.73 8.47
CA ALA A 135 16.97 -3.33 8.08
C ALA A 135 16.19 -3.17 6.76
N ILE A 136 15.50 -2.04 6.63
CA ILE A 136 14.92 -1.56 5.37
C ILE A 136 15.61 -0.24 5.04
N ASP A 137 16.43 -0.23 4.00
CA ASP A 137 17.14 0.96 3.54
C ASP A 137 16.52 1.45 2.23
N LEU A 138 15.69 2.48 2.33
CA LEU A 138 15.05 3.09 1.16
C LEU A 138 16.02 3.95 0.33
N VAL A 139 17.13 4.40 0.91
CA VAL A 139 18.15 5.22 0.22
C VAL A 139 18.99 4.34 -0.69
N GLU A 140 19.52 3.24 -0.14
CA GLU A 140 20.33 2.26 -0.88
C GLU A 140 19.47 1.23 -1.64
N ARG A 141 18.15 1.32 -1.47
CA ARG A 141 17.13 0.41 -2.03
C ARG A 141 17.34 -1.06 -1.68
N ARG A 142 17.53 -1.36 -0.39
CA ARG A 142 17.80 -2.71 0.12
C ARG A 142 16.85 -3.15 1.23
N LEU A 143 16.46 -4.42 1.19
CA LEU A 143 15.84 -5.14 2.28
C LEU A 143 16.88 -6.13 2.84
N VAL A 144 17.39 -5.87 4.04
CA VAL A 144 18.37 -6.75 4.70
C VAL A 144 17.64 -7.75 5.58
N ILE A 145 17.79 -9.03 5.27
CA ILE A 145 17.15 -10.12 6.00
C ILE A 145 18.18 -11.03 6.68
N ARG A 146 17.78 -11.63 7.80
CA ARG A 146 18.47 -12.75 8.42
C ARG A 146 17.66 -14.02 8.15
N PRO A 147 18.03 -14.82 7.13
CA PRO A 147 17.32 -16.06 6.85
C PRO A 147 17.63 -17.09 7.95
N ILE A 148 16.63 -17.92 8.27
CA ILE A 148 16.86 -19.16 9.03
C ILE A 148 17.14 -20.31 8.06
N ASP A 149 17.78 -21.36 8.55
CA ASP A 149 18.00 -22.59 7.80
C ASP A 149 16.66 -23.10 7.23
N GLY A 150 16.65 -23.49 5.95
CA GLY A 150 15.45 -23.95 5.25
C GLY A 150 14.55 -22.85 4.67
N LEU A 151 14.77 -21.57 4.98
CA LEU A 151 13.94 -20.48 4.43
C LEU A 151 14.21 -20.24 2.94
N LEU A 152 15.47 -20.39 2.53
CA LEU A 152 15.95 -20.11 1.18
C LEU A 152 16.25 -21.36 0.36
N ASP A 153 15.98 -22.56 0.89
CA ASP A 153 16.23 -23.82 0.19
C ASP A 153 15.16 -24.13 -0.88
#